data_AF-A0A1G6KMB9-F1
#
_entry.id   AF-A0A1G6KMB9-F1
#
_cell.length_a   1.000
_cell.length_b   1.000
_cell.length_c   1.000
_cell.angle_alpha   90.00
_cell.angle_beta   90.00
_cell.angle_gamma   90.00
#
_symmetry.space_group_name_H-M   'P 1'
#
loop_
_entity.id
_entity.type
_entity.pdbx_description
1 polymer ?
#
loop_
_entity_poly.entity_id
_entity_poly.type
_entity_poly.pdbx_seq_one_letter_code
_entity_poly.pdbx_strand_id
1 'polypeptide(L)'
;MARRRRNQLLVPEARQEMKRLKSRIISQQLGWPVQGDQQMKAEMARQAGVPYQPQGDNGEMTTAEAGKMGGAVGGQMVRELVQMAQEQMTQRKQK
;
A
#
# COMPACT_ATOMS: atom_id res chain seq x y z
N MET A 1 -1.67 0.41 27.93
CA MET A 1 -0.54 0.48 26.97
C MET A 1 -1.03 0.99 25.61
N ALA A 2 -1.00 2.31 25.39
CA ALA A 2 -1.49 2.97 24.18
C ALA A 2 -0.51 2.83 22.99
N ARG A 3 -0.53 1.68 22.30
CA ARG A 3 0.26 1.44 21.08
C ARG A 3 -0.62 1.14 19.86
N ARG A 4 -1.70 1.92 19.67
CA ARG A 4 -2.71 1.68 18.61
C ARG A 4 -3.02 2.89 17.72
N ARG A 5 -2.19 3.94 17.73
CA ARG A 5 -2.43 5.20 16.98
C ARG A 5 -1.39 5.55 15.89
N ARG A 6 -0.51 4.63 15.50
CA ARG A 6 0.50 4.92 14.45
C ARG A 6 0.11 4.50 13.03
N ASN A 7 -0.92 3.67 12.87
CA ASN A 7 -1.37 3.18 11.55
C ASN A 7 -2.80 3.69 11.21
N GLN A 8 -3.07 4.96 11.49
CA GLN A 8 -4.35 5.60 11.16
C GLN A 8 -4.21 6.45 9.90
N LEU A 9 -5.23 6.37 9.04
CA LEU A 9 -5.36 7.26 7.90
C LEU A 9 -5.70 8.66 8.40
N LEU A 10 -5.23 9.70 7.69
CA LEU A 10 -5.60 11.08 7.97
C LEU A 10 -7.12 11.29 7.91
N VAL A 11 -7.78 10.58 6.99
CA VAL A 11 -9.25 10.53 6.85
C VAL A 11 -9.69 9.09 7.12
N PRO A 12 -10.20 8.76 8.32
CA PRO A 12 -10.59 7.40 8.69
C PRO A 12 -11.63 6.76 7.77
N GLU A 13 -12.57 7.56 7.27
CA GLU A 13 -13.69 7.17 6.41
C GLU A 13 -13.19 6.67 5.04
N ALA A 14 -12.01 7.13 4.60
CA ALA A 14 -11.40 6.73 3.33
C ALA A 14 -10.81 5.30 3.36
N ARG A 15 -10.93 4.55 4.46
CA ARG A 15 -10.32 3.22 4.64
C ARG A 15 -10.67 2.23 3.51
N GLN A 16 -11.91 2.22 3.06
CA GLN A 16 -12.34 1.29 2.01
C GLN A 16 -11.74 1.68 0.65
N GLU A 17 -11.75 2.96 0.30
CA GLU A 17 -11.16 3.44 -0.94
C GLU A 17 -9.63 3.31 -0.95
N MET A 18 -8.97 3.55 0.19
CA MET A 18 -7.53 3.29 0.33
C MET A 18 -7.18 1.82 0.12
N LYS A 19 -8.02 0.88 0.59
CA LYS A 19 -7.83 -0.55 0.28
C LYS A 19 -7.98 -0.83 -1.21
N ARG A 20 -8.98 -0.24 -1.87
CA ARG A 20 -9.19 -0.40 -3.33
C ARG A 20 -8.03 0.16 -4.14
N LEU A 21 -7.54 1.34 -3.77
CA LEU A 21 -6.37 1.96 -4.37
C LEU A 21 -5.13 1.08 -4.22
N LYS A 22 -4.87 0.55 -3.01
CA LYS A 22 -3.79 -0.40 -2.77
C LYS A 22 -3.90 -1.62 -3.69
N SER A 23 -5.08 -2.24 -3.80
CA SER A 23 -5.30 -3.38 -4.69
C SER A 23 -5.04 -3.06 -6.16
N ARG A 24 -5.48 -1.88 -6.62
CA ARG A 24 -5.27 -1.41 -7.99
C ARG A 24 -3.78 -1.26 -8.29
N ILE A 25 -3.05 -0.56 -7.42
CA ILE A 25 -1.60 -0.34 -7.57
C ILE A 25 -0.84 -1.66 -7.61
N ILE A 26 -1.14 -2.57 -6.67
CA ILE A 26 -0.50 -3.90 -6.64
C ILE A 26 -0.80 -4.67 -7.93
N SER A 27 -2.06 -4.64 -8.40
CA SER A 27 -2.44 -5.33 -9.64
C SER A 27 -1.74 -4.73 -10.86
N GLN A 28 -1.56 -3.41 -10.91
CA GLN A 28 -0.80 -2.73 -11.96
C GLN A 28 0.69 -3.09 -11.92
N GLN A 29 1.29 -3.18 -10.73
CA GLN A 29 2.70 -3.57 -10.57
C GLN A 29 2.97 -5.02 -10.96
N LEU A 30 2.01 -5.91 -10.72
CA LEU A 30 2.14 -7.34 -11.02
C LEU A 30 1.68 -7.70 -12.43
N GLY A 31 0.84 -6.88 -13.06
CA GLY A 31 0.28 -7.13 -14.39
C GLY A 31 -0.92 -8.08 -14.40
N TRP A 32 -1.44 -8.49 -13.24
CA TRP A 32 -2.64 -9.31 -13.10
C TRP A 32 -3.42 -8.92 -11.83
N PRO A 33 -4.74 -9.20 -11.78
CA PRO A 33 -5.53 -8.90 -10.59
C PRO A 33 -5.12 -9.78 -9.41
N VAL A 34 -4.86 -9.15 -8.26
CA VAL A 34 -4.58 -9.85 -7.00
C VAL A 34 -5.70 -9.60 -6.00
N GLN A 35 -6.12 -10.66 -5.29
CA GLN A 35 -7.25 -10.62 -4.36
C GLN A 35 -6.82 -11.05 -2.95
N GLY A 36 -7.29 -10.32 -1.94
CA GLY A 36 -7.02 -10.64 -0.54
C GLY A 36 -5.67 -10.14 -0.01
N ASP A 37 -5.64 -9.80 1.27
CA ASP A 37 -4.49 -9.13 1.91
C ASP A 37 -3.26 -10.06 2.03
N GLN A 38 -3.47 -11.37 2.25
CA GLN A 38 -2.37 -12.35 2.33
C GLN A 38 -1.69 -12.54 0.99
N GLN A 39 -2.45 -12.72 -0.09
CA GLN A 39 -1.89 -12.88 -1.44
C GLN A 39 -1.10 -11.63 -1.84
N MET A 40 -1.66 -10.44 -1.57
CA MET A 40 -0.95 -9.17 -1.82
C MET A 40 0.38 -9.09 -1.08
N LYS A 41 0.42 -9.46 0.21
CA LYS A 41 1.67 -9.45 1.01
C LYS A 41 2.70 -10.44 0.48
N ALA A 42 2.28 -11.64 0.13
CA ALA A 42 3.17 -12.65 -0.44
C ALA A 42 3.78 -12.19 -1.78
N GLU A 43 2.97 -11.59 -2.66
CA GLU A 43 3.44 -11.08 -3.94
C GLU A 43 4.37 -9.86 -3.78
N MET A 44 4.04 -8.94 -2.88
CA MET A 44 4.93 -7.80 -2.57
C MET A 44 6.27 -8.29 -2.01
N ALA A 45 6.27 -9.31 -1.16
CA ALA A 45 7.49 -9.89 -0.63
C ALA A 45 8.34 -10.52 -1.74
N ARG A 46 7.70 -11.29 -2.63
CA ARG A 46 8.33 -11.90 -3.80
C ARG A 46 8.96 -10.85 -4.71
N GLN A 47 8.22 -9.78 -5.03
CA GLN A 47 8.70 -8.69 -5.87
C GLN A 47 9.84 -7.90 -5.20
N ALA A 48 9.78 -7.71 -3.88
CA ALA A 48 10.84 -7.05 -3.12
C ALA A 48 12.07 -7.95 -2.88
N GLY A 49 11.98 -9.25 -3.16
CA GLY A 49 13.04 -10.22 -2.90
C GLY A 49 13.34 -10.34 -1.40
N VAL A 50 12.32 -10.26 -0.56
CA VAL A 50 12.45 -10.38 0.90
C VAL A 50 11.85 -11.70 1.39
N PRO A 51 12.46 -12.37 2.39
CA PRO A 51 11.88 -13.57 2.99
C PRO A 51 10.53 -13.22 3.63
N TYR A 52 9.48 -13.98 3.29
CA TYR A 52 8.16 -13.77 3.89
C TYR A 52 7.41 -15.08 4.03
N GLN A 53 6.89 -15.32 5.22
CA GLN A 53 6.06 -16.47 5.56
C GLN A 53 4.60 -16.01 5.68
N PRO A 54 3.71 -16.34 4.72
CA PRO A 54 2.32 -15.86 4.72
C PRO A 54 1.49 -16.32 5.93
N GLN A 55 1.84 -17.46 6.51
CA GLN A 55 1.16 -18.09 7.65
C GLN A 55 2.13 -18.38 8.81
N GLY A 56 3.33 -17.78 8.78
CA GLY A 56 4.40 -18.04 9.75
C GLY A 56 4.88 -16.78 10.46
N ASP A 57 5.90 -16.96 11.31
CA ASP A 57 6.53 -15.86 12.01
C ASP A 57 7.55 -15.16 11.10
N ASN A 58 7.44 -13.84 11.00
CA ASN A 58 8.38 -13.00 10.27
C ASN A 58 9.22 -12.14 11.24
N GLY A 59 9.38 -12.60 12.49
CA GLY A 59 10.07 -11.87 13.55
C GLY A 59 11.54 -11.54 13.25
N GLU A 60 12.20 -12.32 12.38
CA GLU A 60 13.57 -12.04 11.93
C GLU A 60 13.64 -11.05 10.75
N MET A 61 12.50 -10.63 10.20
CA MET A 61 12.47 -9.63 9.12
C MET A 61 13.03 -8.31 9.62
N THR A 62 14.09 -7.85 8.96
CA THR A 62 14.73 -6.58 9.28
C THR A 62 13.80 -5.42 8.94
N THR A 63 14.03 -4.27 9.59
CA THR A 63 13.27 -3.04 9.28
C THR A 63 13.47 -2.61 7.83
N ALA A 64 14.66 -2.85 7.26
CA ALA A 64 14.96 -2.55 5.87
C ALA A 64 14.14 -3.42 4.91
N GLU A 65 13.99 -4.72 5.18
CA GLU A 65 13.18 -5.64 4.37
C GLU A 65 11.70 -5.30 4.43
N ALA A 66 11.17 -5.04 5.64
CA ALA A 66 9.79 -4.58 5.81
C ALA A 66 9.54 -3.25 5.09
N GLY A 67 10.52 -2.34 5.14
CA GLY A 67 10.51 -1.07 4.41
C GLY A 67 10.54 -1.27 2.89
N LYS A 68 11.32 -2.22 2.37
CA LYS A 68 11.37 -2.54 0.94
C LYS A 68 10.03 -3.11 0.44
N MET A 69 9.45 -4.05 1.19
CA MET A 69 8.16 -4.65 0.88
C MET A 69 7.02 -3.62 0.90
N GLY A 70 6.91 -2.83 1.98
CA GLY A 70 5.81 -1.89 2.15
C GLY A 70 6.00 -0.56 1.44
N GLY A 71 7.25 -0.09 1.32
CA GLY A 71 7.60 1.24 0.83
C GLY A 71 7.39 1.41 -0.67
N ALA A 72 7.63 0.37 -1.48
CA ALA A 72 7.39 0.43 -2.92
C ALA A 72 5.90 0.71 -3.23
N VAL A 73 4.99 -0.01 -2.57
CA VAL A 73 3.54 0.19 -2.71
C VAL A 73 3.09 1.48 -2.02
N GLY A 74 3.59 1.74 -0.81
CA GLY A 74 3.29 2.95 -0.05
C GLY A 74 3.62 4.23 -0.79
N GLY A 75 4.82 4.31 -1.38
CA GLY A 75 5.26 5.45 -2.17
C GLY A 75 4.41 5.67 -3.42
N GLN A 76 4.05 4.59 -4.12
CA GLN A 76 3.14 4.68 -5.27
C GLN A 76 1.73 5.13 -4.87
N MET A 77 1.19 4.65 -3.74
CA MET A 77 -0.09 5.14 -3.22
C MET A 77 -0.07 6.65 -2.97
N VAL A 78 0.98 7.16 -2.33
CA VAL A 78 1.11 8.60 -2.05
C VAL A 78 1.22 9.39 -3.35
N ARG A 79 2.02 8.93 -4.31
CA ARG A 79 2.16 9.57 -5.62
C ARG A 79 0.81 9.68 -6.35
N GLU A 80 0.04 8.58 -6.38
CA GLU A 80 -1.27 8.53 -7.04
C GLU A 80 -2.29 9.45 -6.34
N LEU A 81 -2.29 9.49 -5.01
CA LEU A 81 -3.14 10.41 -4.25
C LEU A 81 -2.83 11.88 -4.56
N VAL A 82 -1.55 12.24 -4.62
CA VAL A 82 -1.11 13.60 -4.96
C VAL A 82 -1.52 13.96 -6.39
N GLN A 83 -1.35 13.04 -7.33
CA GLN A 83 -1.75 13.23 -8.72
C GLN A 83 -3.27 13.48 -8.83
N MET A 84 -4.10 12.62 -8.23
CA MET A 84 -5.56 12.80 -8.23
C MET A 84 -5.97 14.14 -7.61
N ALA A 85 -5.29 14.58 -6.55
CA ALA A 85 -5.55 15.88 -5.93
C ALA A 85 -5.21 17.05 -6.87
N GLN A 86 -4.05 16.99 -7.56
CA GLN A 86 -3.64 18.00 -8.54
C GLN A 86 -4.61 18.09 -9.73
N GLU A 87 -5.06 16.94 -10.24
CA GLU A 87 -6.06 16.86 -11.32
C GLU A 87 -7.38 17.51 -10.89
N GLN A 88 -7.88 17.19 -9.69
CA GLN A 88 -9.10 17.80 -9.14
C GLN A 88 -8.95 19.31 -8.95
N MET A 89 -7.81 19.79 -8.47
CA MET A 89 -7.55 21.22 -8.32
C MET A 89 -7.51 21.95 -9.67
N THR A 90 -6.97 21.31 -10.71
CA THR A 90 -6.91 21.87 -12.06
C THR A 90 -8.31 21.95 -12.68
N GLN A 91 -9.11 20.88 -12.58
CA GLN A 91 -10.49 20.86 -13.08
C GLN A 91 -11.39 21.89 -12.38
N ARG A 92 -11.17 22.13 -11.08
CA ARG A 92 -11.90 23.17 -10.32
C ARG A 92 -11.54 24.59 -10.74
N LYS A 93 -10.32 24.85 -11.23
CA LYS A 93 -9.90 26.17 -11.73
C LYS A 93 -10.41 26.47 -13.14
N GLN A 94 -10.80 25.45 -13.90
CA GLN A 94 -11.34 25.58 -15.27
C GLN A 94 -12.86 25.79 -15.30
N LYS A 95 -13.52 25.72 -14.14
CA LYS A 95 -14.93 26.07 -13.93
C LYS A 95 -15.03 27.43 -13.26
#